data_AF-A0A4Q7VZH4-F1
#
_entry.id   AF-A0A4Q7VZH4-F1
#
_cell.length_a   1.000
_cell.length_b   1.000
_cell.length_c   1.000
_cell.angle_alpha   90.00
_cell.angle_beta   90.00
_cell.angle_gamma   90.00
#
_symmetry.space_group_name_H-M   'P 1'
#
loop_
_entity.id
_entity.type
_entity.pdbx_description
1 polymer ?
#
loop_
_entity_poly.entity_id
_entity_poly.type
_entity_poly.pdbx_seq_one_letter_code
_entity_poly.pdbx_strand_id
1 'polypeptide(L)'
;MAQFDLYANPSAAQRQAFPYVVVLQSDHLDHYSTRLVMPLSRLKRVPDTLPRRLALTVSVDGETLHLASHLCAPLPARLLTEPLRSLRDQAPSLLDALDAVISGL
;
A
#
# COMPACT_ATOMS: atom_id res chain seq x y z
N MET A 1 -13.02 -7.01 -4.70
CA MET A 1 -11.69 -6.41 -4.45
C MET A 1 -10.84 -7.47 -3.77
N ALA A 2 -9.78 -7.92 -4.43
CA ALA A 2 -8.91 -8.97 -3.93
C ALA A 2 -7.73 -8.38 -3.14
N GLN A 3 -7.14 -9.20 -2.28
CA GLN A 3 -5.87 -8.90 -1.63
C GLN A 3 -4.79 -8.62 -2.69
N PHE A 4 -4.06 -7.53 -2.46
CA PHE A 4 -3.04 -6.93 -3.32
C PHE A 4 -3.54 -6.19 -4.56
N ASP A 5 -4.84 -5.96 -4.69
CA ASP A 5 -5.35 -5.02 -5.70
C ASP A 5 -4.88 -3.59 -5.39
N LEU A 6 -4.39 -2.92 -6.42
CA LEU A 6 -3.96 -1.53 -6.42
C LEU A 6 -5.09 -0.62 -6.91
N TYR A 7 -5.32 0.47 -6.21
CA TYR A 7 -6.29 1.51 -6.58
C TYR A 7 -5.61 2.87 -6.59
N ALA A 8 -6.11 3.80 -7.40
CA ALA A 8 -5.80 5.21 -7.23
C ALA A 8 -6.24 5.66 -5.83
N ASN A 9 -5.45 6.51 -5.17
CA ASN A 9 -5.82 7.02 -3.86
C ASN A 9 -7.11 7.86 -3.99
N PRO A 10 -8.19 7.52 -3.26
CA PRO A 10 -9.46 8.24 -3.38
C PRO A 10 -9.35 9.70 -2.90
N SER A 11 -8.39 10.01 -2.04
CA SER A 11 -8.13 11.37 -1.58
C SER A 11 -7.36 12.18 -2.64
N ALA A 12 -8.07 13.06 -3.34
CA ALA A 12 -7.47 13.96 -4.33
C ALA A 12 -6.35 14.84 -3.74
N ALA A 13 -6.54 15.31 -2.51
CA ALA A 13 -5.57 16.15 -1.80
C ALA A 13 -4.27 15.39 -1.49
N GLN A 14 -4.33 14.07 -1.29
CA GLN A 14 -3.17 13.25 -0.98
C GLN A 14 -2.52 12.62 -2.20
N ARG A 15 -3.22 12.50 -3.34
CA ARG A 15 -2.74 11.82 -4.56
C ARG A 15 -1.39 12.31 -5.09
N GLN A 16 -1.04 13.58 -4.84
CA GLN A 16 0.28 14.09 -5.24
C GLN A 16 1.41 13.35 -4.52
N ALA A 17 1.28 13.15 -3.21
CA ALA A 17 2.28 12.48 -2.38
C ALA A 17 2.07 10.96 -2.30
N PHE A 18 0.81 10.52 -2.30
CA PHE A 18 0.40 9.12 -2.20
C PHE A 18 -0.55 8.77 -3.35
N PRO A 19 -0.02 8.53 -4.57
CA PRO A 19 -0.85 8.32 -5.76
C PRO A 19 -1.78 7.10 -5.68
N TYR A 20 -1.36 6.06 -4.96
CA TYR A 20 -2.05 4.78 -4.94
C TYR A 20 -2.21 4.23 -3.52
N VAL A 21 -3.14 3.30 -3.38
CA VAL A 21 -3.31 2.46 -2.19
C VAL A 21 -3.42 1.00 -2.64
N VAL A 22 -2.78 0.09 -1.92
CA VAL A 22 -2.87 -1.36 -2.16
C VAL A 22 -3.63 -2.04 -1.04
N VAL A 23 -4.55 -2.94 -1.38
CA VAL A 23 -5.31 -3.72 -0.41
C VAL A 23 -4.41 -4.78 0.22
N LEU A 24 -4.26 -4.76 1.54
CA LEU A 24 -3.53 -5.80 2.28
C LEU A 24 -4.46 -6.82 2.95
N GLN A 25 -5.74 -6.46 3.11
CA GLN A 25 -6.73 -7.31 3.77
C GLN A 25 -6.91 -8.65 3.04
N SER A 26 -6.92 -9.74 3.81
CA SER A 26 -7.20 -11.09 3.32
C SER A 26 -8.59 -11.18 2.70
N ASP A 27 -8.73 -11.97 1.63
CA ASP A 27 -10.00 -12.22 0.94
C ASP A 27 -11.03 -12.91 1.85
N HIS A 28 -10.59 -13.61 2.90
CA HIS A 28 -11.49 -14.19 3.92
C HIS A 28 -12.29 -13.12 4.69
N LEU A 29 -11.81 -11.88 4.68
CA LEU A 29 -12.41 -10.74 5.37
C LEU A 29 -13.15 -9.82 4.39
N ASP A 30 -13.53 -10.27 3.19
CA ASP A 30 -14.16 -9.40 2.19
C ASP A 30 -15.56 -8.88 2.59
N HIS A 31 -16.23 -9.59 3.50
CA HIS A 31 -17.58 -9.30 3.95
C HIS A 31 -17.69 -7.99 4.76
N TYR A 32 -16.56 -7.45 5.24
CA TYR A 32 -16.54 -6.15 5.92
C TYR A 32 -16.68 -4.99 4.93
N SER A 33 -17.23 -3.86 5.42
CA SER A 33 -17.43 -2.64 4.63
C SER A 33 -16.15 -1.80 4.43
N THR A 34 -15.03 -2.23 5.00
CA THR A 34 -13.73 -1.58 4.90
C THR A 34 -12.67 -2.54 4.36
N ARG A 35 -11.55 -1.96 3.90
CA ARG A 35 -10.35 -2.68 3.53
C ARG A 35 -9.15 -2.06 4.24
N LEU A 36 -8.35 -2.88 4.92
CA LEU A 36 -7.01 -2.47 5.32
C LEU A 36 -6.17 -2.25 4.07
N VAL A 37 -5.68 -1.02 3.89
CA VAL A 37 -4.84 -0.65 2.76
C VAL A 37 -3.50 -0.08 3.23
N MET A 38 -2.49 -0.18 2.36
CA MET A 38 -1.23 0.54 2.50
C MET A 38 -1.14 1.62 1.42
N PRO A 39 -0.88 2.89 1.78
CA PRO A 39 -0.61 3.92 0.79
C PRO A 39 0.79 3.74 0.19
N LEU A 40 0.90 4.01 -1.12
CA LEU A 40 2.16 4.02 -1.86
C LEU A 40 2.59 5.47 -2.05
N SER A 41 3.82 5.80 -1.65
CA SER A 41 4.29 7.18 -1.61
C SER A 41 5.36 7.49 -2.65
N ARG A 42 5.29 8.71 -3.19
CA ARG A 42 6.36 9.34 -3.95
C ARG A 42 7.30 10.05 -2.98
N LEU A 43 8.25 9.31 -2.41
CA LEU A 43 9.35 9.97 -1.70
C LEU A 43 10.36 10.45 -2.73
N LYS A 44 10.70 11.73 -2.68
CA LYS A 44 11.83 12.28 -3.46
C LYS A 44 13.18 11.75 -2.97
N ARG A 45 13.25 11.38 -1.69
CA ARG A 45 14.42 10.82 -1.02
C ARG A 45 13.98 10.01 0.19
N VAL A 46 14.43 8.76 0.28
CA VAL A 46 14.31 7.99 1.53
C VAL A 46 15.31 8.57 2.52
N PRO A 47 14.91 8.88 3.76
CA PRO A 47 15.86 9.23 4.80
C PRO A 47 16.89 8.11 4.96
N ASP A 48 18.18 8.46 4.95
CA ASP A 48 19.27 7.47 5.11
C ASP A 48 19.22 6.75 6.47
N THR A 49 18.43 7.30 7.41
CA THR A 49 18.16 6.77 8.75
C THR A 49 17.02 5.76 8.80
N LEU A 50 16.26 5.58 7.71
CA LEU A 50 15.12 4.68 7.71
C LEU A 50 15.61 3.21 7.69
N PRO A 51 15.11 2.34 8.58
CA PRO A 51 15.42 0.91 8.52
C PRO A 51 15.14 0.34 7.12
N ARG A 52 16.02 -0.53 6.62
CA ARG A 52 15.95 -1.06 5.25
C ARG A 52 14.59 -1.67 4.90
N ARG A 53 13.96 -2.38 5.83
CA ARG A 53 12.63 -2.98 5.65
C ARG A 53 11.49 -1.95 5.59
N LEU A 54 11.67 -0.76 6.18
CA LEU A 54 10.75 0.37 6.05
C LEU A 54 11.03 1.20 4.78
N ALA A 55 12.19 1.01 4.15
CA ALA A 55 12.60 1.68 2.93
C ALA A 55 12.24 0.89 1.65
N LEU A 56 11.46 -0.20 1.78
CA LEU A 56 11.08 -1.05 0.67
C LEU A 56 10.21 -0.30 -0.35
N THR A 57 10.29 -0.80 -1.58
CA THR A 57 9.61 -0.22 -2.72
C THR A 57 8.91 -1.29 -3.55
N VAL A 58 7.96 -0.84 -4.36
CA VAL A 58 7.30 -1.60 -5.42
C VAL A 58 7.35 -0.80 -6.71
N SER A 59 7.26 -1.49 -7.84
CA SER A 59 7.13 -0.87 -9.16
C SER A 59 5.68 -0.91 -9.62
N VAL A 60 5.16 0.25 -10.02
CA VAL A 60 3.84 0.40 -10.63
C VAL A 60 4.04 1.16 -11.94
N ASP A 61 3.79 0.51 -13.07
CA ASP A 61 3.88 1.10 -14.41
C ASP A 61 5.22 1.82 -14.68
N GLY A 62 6.32 1.25 -14.17
CA GLY A 62 7.68 1.80 -14.29
C GLY A 62 8.02 2.87 -13.24
N GLU A 63 7.07 3.30 -12.42
CA GLU A 63 7.29 4.20 -11.29
C GLU A 63 7.67 3.40 -10.03
N THR A 64 8.80 3.73 -9.41
CA THR A 64 9.21 3.18 -8.11
C THR A 64 8.52 3.95 -6.98
N LEU A 65 7.78 3.24 -6.14
CA LEU A 65 7.00 3.82 -5.04
C LEU A 65 7.38 3.19 -3.72
N HIS A 66 7.42 4.01 -2.68
CA HIS A 66 7.73 3.56 -1.33
C HIS A 66 6.50 3.02 -0.61
N LEU A 67 6.71 1.93 0.10
CA LEU A 67 5.71 1.30 0.94
C LEU A 67 5.56 2.09 2.24
N ALA A 68 4.57 2.99 2.31
CA ALA A 68 4.28 3.75 3.52
C ALA A 68 3.50 2.90 4.53
N SER A 69 4.10 1.77 4.94
CA SER A 69 3.48 0.75 5.80
C SER A 69 3.05 1.30 7.17
N HIS A 70 3.77 2.27 7.70
CA HIS A 70 3.43 2.98 8.95
C HIS A 70 2.13 3.80 8.85
N LEU A 71 1.59 4.01 7.64
CA LEU A 71 0.32 4.70 7.39
C LEU A 71 -0.77 3.73 6.92
N CYS A 72 -0.61 2.42 7.15
CA CYS A 72 -1.68 1.46 6.88
C CYS A 72 -2.93 1.84 7.68
N ALA A 73 -4.08 1.84 7.01
CA ALA A 73 -5.34 2.26 7.60
C ALA A 73 -6.53 1.57 6.93
N PRO A 74 -7.68 1.45 7.61
CA PRO A 74 -8.91 1.03 6.97
C PRO A 74 -9.45 2.14 6.05
N LEU A 75 -9.83 1.78 4.82
CA LEU A 75 -10.63 2.62 3.93
C LEU A 75 -12.00 2.00 3.68
N PRO A 76 -13.08 2.80 3.59
CA PRO A 76 -14.37 2.30 3.14
C PRO A 76 -14.26 1.69 1.74
N ALA A 77 -14.73 0.45 1.57
CA ALA A 77 -14.61 -0.29 0.32
C ALA A 77 -15.29 0.45 -0.85
N ARG A 78 -16.36 1.20 -0.59
CA ARG A 78 -17.07 2.02 -1.58
C ARG A 78 -16.22 3.11 -2.24
N LEU A 79 -15.07 3.48 -1.65
CA LEU A 79 -14.14 4.45 -2.24
C LEU A 79 -13.13 3.81 -3.20
N LEU A 80 -13.06 2.48 -3.22
CA LEU A 80 -12.11 1.69 -3.99
C LEU A 80 -12.86 1.04 -5.15
N THR A 81 -13.17 1.84 -6.17
CA THR A 81 -14.14 1.50 -7.22
C THR A 81 -13.54 0.59 -8.28
N GLU A 82 -12.45 1.01 -8.91
CA GLU A 82 -11.84 0.31 -10.05
C GLU A 82 -10.39 -0.09 -9.72
N PRO A 83 -10.09 -1.40 -9.65
CA PRO A 83 -8.72 -1.84 -9.48
C PRO A 83 -7.92 -1.53 -10.75
N LEU A 84 -6.74 -0.95 -10.58
CA LEU A 84 -5.81 -0.67 -11.67
C LEU A 84 -5.10 -1.95 -12.10
N ARG A 85 -4.59 -2.71 -11.13
CA ARG A 85 -3.88 -3.99 -11.31
C ARG A 85 -3.69 -4.68 -9.96
N SER A 86 -3.24 -5.93 -10.00
CA SER A 86 -2.75 -6.63 -8.80
C SER A 86 -1.23 -6.43 -8.64
N LEU A 87 -0.76 -6.31 -7.40
CA LEU A 87 0.65 -6.33 -7.00
C LEU A 87 1.03 -7.64 -6.29
N ARG A 88 0.28 -8.73 -6.54
CA ARG A 88 0.51 -10.03 -5.89
C ARG A 88 1.89 -10.61 -6.16
N ASP A 89 2.48 -10.33 -7.32
CA ASP A 89 3.85 -10.66 -7.68
C ASP A 89 4.90 -9.97 -6.78
N GLN A 90 4.53 -8.83 -6.19
CA GLN A 90 5.35 -8.04 -5.27
C GLN A 90 4.90 -8.18 -3.80
N ALA A 91 4.03 -9.15 -3.51
CA ALA A 91 3.54 -9.42 -2.15
C ALA A 91 4.63 -9.61 -1.09
N PRO A 92 5.79 -10.25 -1.38
CA PRO A 92 6.87 -10.36 -0.39
C PRO A 92 7.28 -9.00 0.19
N SER A 93 7.49 -7.98 -0.66
CA SER A 93 7.85 -6.63 -0.20
C SER A 93 6.74 -5.97 0.62
N LEU A 94 5.47 -6.16 0.22
CA LEU A 94 4.30 -5.60 0.93
C LEU A 94 4.18 -6.17 2.34
N LEU A 95 4.36 -7.48 2.48
CA LEU A 95 4.27 -8.17 3.76
C LEU A 95 5.48 -7.86 4.65
N ASP A 96 6.68 -7.81 4.07
CA ASP A 96 7.92 -7.48 4.79
C ASP A 96 7.87 -6.05 5.37
N ALA A 97 7.37 -5.09 4.58
CA ALA A 97 7.20 -3.71 5.03
C ALA A 97 6.14 -3.57 6.13
N LEU A 98 5.05 -4.35 6.07
CA LEU A 98 4.03 -4.37 7.11
C LEU A 98 4.57 -5.01 8.40
N ASP A 99 5.24 -6.15 8.28
CA ASP A 99 5.84 -6.85 9.42
C ASP A 99 6.85 -5.95 10.16
N ALA A 100 7.67 -5.19 9.45
CA ALA A 100 8.60 -4.22 10.05
C ALA A 100 7.91 -3.17 10.95
N VAL A 101 6.64 -2.83 10.68
CA VAL A 101 5.86 -1.90 11.51
C VAL A 101 5.19 -2.62 12.68
N ILE A 102 4.72 -3.84 12.48
CA ILE A 102 3.92 -4.56 13.47
C ILE A 102 4.80 -5.29 14.49
N SER A 103 5.77 -6.07 14.02
CA SER A 103 6.64 -6.90 14.86
C SER A 103 7.99 -6.25 15.13
N GLY A 104 8.42 -5.31 14.27
CA GLY A 104 9.79 -4.79 14.28
C GLY A 104 10.82 -5.79 13.74
N LEU A 105 10.35 -6.85 13.07
CA LEU A 105 11.11 -7.85 12.29
C LEU A 105 12.19 -7.22 11.40
#